data_AF-A0A959N2C9-F1
#
_entry.id   AF-A0A959N2C9-F1
#
_cell.length_a   1.000
_cell.length_b   1.000
_cell.length_c   1.000
_cell.angle_alpha   90.00
_cell.angle_beta   90.00
_cell.angle_gamma   90.00
#
_symmetry.space_group_name_H-M   'P 1'
#
loop_
_entity.id
_entity.type
_entity.pdbx_description
1 polymer ?
#
loop_
_entity_poly.entity_id
_entity_poly.type
_entity_poly.pdbx_seq_one_letter_code
_entity_poly.pdbx_strand_id
1 'polypeptide(L)'
;MSGLKFTAIIILSLTILGGCSILTKVKEKLTSSKEKVPEKEKTKDVSSDNDLNFYNKYIEVMNKVQESGENVYRYYITDIPAPESITKNSFILPVSLQIYSGTLGSTVKNYKRSLLDGGELSKLKASPEMQTTLETDLKELLPLMEEFSVVSEKVSKYYSNKDYKDDLSKVKPYDEEMKNAYDKYKTAFNKFSADLKKFKPERKIYDPSKASDPDEASSQIMLNAYGDILDAAENFYESFENLKYNSDMTDAKTKFYEFEMKFGESKNIILKTEFSEKVKFMKYNFEDYFTSSVEKFLDTGKNFFEKARDSKNEKTFNKNYNDMVNAYNLMITSYNTNVGNINMTRTW
;
A
#
# COMPACT_ATOMS: atom_id res chain seq x y z
N MET A 1 -3.32 -40.72 -2.30
CA MET A 1 -4.52 -39.88 -2.55
C MET A 1 -4.82 -38.89 -1.40
N SER A 2 -3.82 -38.49 -0.60
CA SER A 2 -3.99 -37.57 0.55
C SER A 2 -3.20 -36.26 0.46
N GLY A 3 -2.20 -36.15 -0.43
CA GLY A 3 -1.40 -34.92 -0.59
C GLY A 3 -2.07 -33.80 -1.38
N LEU A 4 -3.01 -34.13 -2.28
CA LEU A 4 -3.68 -33.17 -3.16
C LEU A 4 -4.83 -32.40 -2.47
N LYS A 5 -5.33 -32.89 -1.34
CA LYS A 5 -6.37 -32.20 -0.54
C LYS A 5 -5.77 -31.18 0.42
N PHE A 6 -4.51 -31.35 0.83
CA PHE A 6 -3.83 -30.45 1.77
C PHE A 6 -3.34 -29.17 1.08
N THR A 7 -2.84 -29.27 -0.16
CA THR A 7 -2.48 -28.11 -0.98
C THR A 7 -3.69 -27.32 -1.44
N ALA A 8 -4.83 -27.96 -1.70
CA ALA A 8 -6.07 -27.27 -2.03
C ALA A 8 -6.62 -26.44 -0.84
N ILE A 9 -6.44 -26.90 0.41
CA ILE A 9 -6.85 -26.17 1.61
C ILE A 9 -5.93 -24.97 1.88
N ILE A 10 -4.64 -25.05 1.53
CA ILE A 10 -3.69 -23.93 1.61
C ILE A 10 -3.99 -22.87 0.52
N ILE A 11 -4.47 -23.29 -0.66
CA ILE A 11 -4.85 -22.37 -1.74
C ILE A 11 -6.25 -21.75 -1.49
N LEU A 12 -7.15 -22.47 -0.80
CA LEU A 12 -8.47 -21.93 -0.42
C LEU A 12 -8.43 -21.03 0.82
N SER A 13 -7.43 -21.19 1.70
CA SER A 13 -7.21 -20.30 2.85
C SER A 13 -6.56 -18.97 2.46
N LEU A 14 -6.02 -18.85 1.24
CA LEU A 14 -5.61 -17.57 0.65
C LEU A 14 -6.78 -16.76 0.10
N THR A 15 -7.98 -17.35 -0.05
CA THR A 15 -9.18 -16.67 -0.58
C THR A 15 -10.18 -16.21 0.48
N ILE A 16 -9.91 -16.46 1.77
CA ILE A 16 -10.78 -16.04 2.89
C ILE A 16 -9.94 -15.36 3.98
N LEU A 17 -8.92 -14.59 3.59
CA LEU A 17 -8.32 -13.60 4.48
C LEU A 17 -9.17 -12.34 4.41
N GLY A 18 -10.14 -12.26 5.32
CA GLY A 18 -11.01 -11.11 5.49
C GLY A 18 -10.21 -9.82 5.68
N GLY A 19 -10.05 -9.08 4.59
CA GLY A 19 -10.55 -7.72 4.48
C GLY A 19 -10.41 -6.82 5.70
N CYS A 20 -9.19 -6.43 6.00
CA CYS A 20 -8.87 -5.20 6.70
C CYS A 20 -7.47 -4.77 6.24
N SER A 21 -7.38 -3.78 5.35
CA SER A 21 -6.18 -2.94 5.28
C SER A 21 -6.45 -1.66 4.52
N ILE A 22 -5.94 -0.60 5.10
CA ILE A 22 -6.37 0.75 4.86
C ILE A 22 -5.40 1.47 3.93
N LEU A 23 -6.00 2.11 2.94
CA LEU A 23 -5.67 3.41 2.38
C LEU A 23 -4.47 4.19 2.91
N THR A 24 -3.49 4.36 2.03
CA THR A 24 -2.45 5.38 2.11
C THR A 24 -2.94 6.66 1.45
N LYS A 25 -3.22 7.77 2.18
CA LYS A 25 -3.13 9.24 1.83
C LYS A 25 -2.54 9.65 0.47
N VAL A 26 -2.95 10.72 -0.22
CA VAL A 26 -2.23 11.45 -1.32
C VAL A 26 -3.17 12.62 -1.67
N LYS A 27 -2.88 13.87 -1.24
CA LYS A 27 -2.87 15.12 -2.04
C LYS A 27 -2.81 16.44 -1.25
N GLU A 28 -2.30 17.46 -1.94
CA GLU A 28 -1.89 18.82 -1.53
C GLU A 28 -3.00 19.87 -1.28
N LYS A 29 -2.54 20.98 -0.66
CA LYS A 29 -3.20 22.21 -0.17
C LYS A 29 -4.03 23.02 -1.18
N LEU A 30 -5.11 23.61 -0.66
CA LEU A 30 -5.56 24.99 -0.97
C LEU A 30 -5.84 25.73 0.36
N THR A 31 -5.42 26.99 0.44
CA THR A 31 -5.35 27.81 1.66
C THR A 31 -6.68 28.39 2.13
N SER A 32 -6.80 28.41 3.47
CA SER A 32 -7.49 29.34 4.39
C SER A 32 -9.02 29.47 4.35
N SER A 33 -9.66 29.14 5.50
CA SER A 33 -10.55 30.07 6.23
C SER A 33 -10.87 29.54 7.66
N LYS A 34 -11.07 30.48 8.58
CA LYS A 34 -11.23 30.33 10.04
C LYS A 34 -12.44 29.48 10.48
N GLU A 35 -12.29 28.94 11.69
CA GLU A 35 -13.26 28.27 12.58
C GLU A 35 -14.75 28.65 12.44
N LYS A 36 -15.61 27.62 12.56
CA LYS A 36 -16.70 27.55 13.55
C LYS A 36 -17.22 26.10 13.67
N VAL A 37 -17.24 25.59 14.90
CA VAL A 37 -17.95 24.36 15.29
C VAL A 37 -19.46 24.59 15.15
N PRO A 38 -20.23 23.62 14.62
CA PRO A 38 -21.39 23.18 15.40
C PRO A 38 -21.73 21.67 15.32
N GLU A 39 -22.19 21.21 16.48
CA GLU A 39 -23.23 20.22 16.80
C GLU A 39 -23.31 18.83 16.13
N LYS A 40 -23.41 17.85 17.04
CA LYS A 40 -23.78 16.45 16.82
C LYS A 40 -25.12 16.33 16.10
N GLU A 41 -25.14 15.57 15.01
CA GLU A 41 -26.36 14.86 14.59
C GLU A 41 -26.09 13.40 14.19
N LYS A 42 -26.78 12.52 14.94
CA LYS A 42 -27.37 11.21 14.62
C LYS A 42 -26.63 10.22 13.70
N THR A 43 -26.26 9.12 14.34
CA THR A 43 -26.10 7.74 13.83
C THR A 43 -26.93 7.38 12.58
N LYS A 44 -26.21 7.09 11.48
CA LYS A 44 -26.33 5.89 10.63
C LYS A 44 -25.24 5.94 9.55
N ASP A 45 -24.22 5.08 9.63
CA ASP A 45 -23.96 4.11 8.58
C ASP A 45 -22.92 3.09 9.06
N VAL A 46 -23.39 1.87 9.32
CA VAL A 46 -22.50 0.70 9.38
C VAL A 46 -22.29 0.33 7.91
N SER A 47 -21.08 0.44 7.39
CA SER A 47 -20.77 -0.04 6.02
C SER A 47 -21.34 -1.44 5.84
N SER A 48 -22.12 -1.66 4.78
CA SER A 48 -22.71 -2.97 4.53
C SER A 48 -21.60 -4.00 4.26
N ASP A 49 -21.84 -5.29 4.52
CA ASP A 49 -20.85 -6.34 4.21
C ASP A 49 -20.41 -6.32 2.73
N ASN A 50 -21.32 -5.89 1.85
CA ASN A 50 -21.05 -5.68 0.43
C ASN A 50 -20.08 -4.51 0.20
N ASP A 51 -20.27 -3.37 0.87
CA ASP A 51 -19.35 -2.24 0.80
C ASP A 51 -17.96 -2.60 1.31
N LEU A 52 -17.90 -3.32 2.44
CA LEU A 52 -16.64 -3.79 3.01
C LEU A 52 -15.92 -4.73 2.03
N ASN A 53 -16.62 -5.70 1.45
CA ASN A 53 -16.04 -6.62 0.49
C ASN A 53 -15.56 -5.91 -0.79
N PHE A 54 -16.39 -5.00 -1.33
CA PHE A 54 -16.04 -4.19 -2.50
C PHE A 54 -14.79 -3.35 -2.24
N TYR A 55 -14.79 -2.60 -1.14
CA TYR A 55 -13.68 -1.75 -0.73
C TYR A 55 -12.39 -2.56 -0.58
N ASN A 56 -12.44 -3.68 0.14
CA ASN A 56 -11.28 -4.54 0.36
C ASN A 56 -10.73 -5.09 -0.96
N LYS A 57 -11.60 -5.49 -1.90
CA LYS A 57 -11.15 -5.90 -3.23
C LYS A 57 -10.45 -4.77 -3.97
N TYR A 58 -10.99 -3.56 -3.91
CA TYR A 58 -10.39 -2.41 -4.57
C TYR A 58 -9.07 -1.96 -3.94
N ILE A 59 -8.84 -2.25 -2.66
CA ILE A 59 -7.51 -2.14 -2.03
C ILE A 59 -6.53 -3.15 -2.65
N GLU A 60 -6.92 -4.41 -2.86
CA GLU A 60 -6.05 -5.39 -3.54
C GLU A 60 -5.68 -4.91 -4.95
N VAL A 61 -6.65 -4.36 -5.68
CA VAL A 61 -6.43 -3.75 -7.01
C VAL A 61 -5.42 -2.61 -6.91
N MET A 62 -5.65 -1.65 -6.00
CA MET A 62 -4.76 -0.51 -5.79
C MET A 62 -3.32 -0.95 -5.50
N ASN A 63 -3.14 -1.88 -4.57
CA ASN A 63 -1.82 -2.38 -4.18
C ASN A 63 -1.08 -3.03 -5.35
N LYS A 64 -1.79 -3.85 -6.15
CA LYS A 64 -1.16 -4.51 -7.31
C LYS A 64 -0.84 -3.54 -8.43
N VAL A 65 -1.72 -2.57 -8.67
CA VAL A 65 -1.48 -1.50 -9.64
C VAL A 65 -0.29 -0.65 -9.23
N GLN A 66 -0.17 -0.28 -7.95
CA GLN A 66 0.97 0.45 -7.42
C GLN A 66 2.27 -0.34 -7.57
N GLU A 67 2.29 -1.58 -7.09
CA GLU A 67 3.45 -2.47 -7.16
C GLU A 67 3.95 -2.58 -8.61
N SER A 68 3.06 -2.88 -9.55
CA SER A 68 3.43 -3.08 -10.95
C SER A 68 3.94 -1.81 -11.62
N GLY A 69 3.30 -0.65 -11.40
CA GLY A 69 3.71 0.60 -12.03
C GLY A 69 4.97 1.22 -11.41
N GLU A 70 5.07 1.27 -10.08
CA GLU A 70 6.24 1.86 -9.39
C GLU A 70 7.51 1.04 -9.62
N ASN A 71 7.40 -0.29 -9.71
CA ASN A 71 8.56 -1.13 -9.99
C ASN A 71 9.15 -0.84 -11.38
N VAL A 72 8.32 -0.60 -12.39
CA VAL A 72 8.79 -0.24 -13.75
C VAL A 72 9.64 1.02 -13.70
N TYR A 73 9.14 2.09 -13.09
CA TYR A 73 9.88 3.35 -13.01
C TYR A 73 11.14 3.24 -12.13
N ARG A 74 11.07 2.51 -11.01
CA ARG A 74 12.22 2.23 -10.15
C ARG A 74 13.35 1.54 -10.92
N TYR A 75 13.03 0.52 -11.70
CA TYR A 75 14.05 -0.21 -12.46
C TYR A 75 14.50 0.56 -13.69
N TYR A 76 13.67 1.42 -14.26
CA TYR A 76 14.11 2.35 -15.30
C TYR A 76 15.25 3.24 -14.81
N ILE A 77 15.06 3.96 -13.70
CA ILE A 77 16.08 4.88 -13.15
C ILE A 77 17.30 4.15 -12.57
N THR A 78 17.19 2.84 -12.33
CA THR A 78 18.27 2.01 -11.81
C THR A 78 19.10 1.37 -12.93
N ASP A 79 18.43 0.81 -13.93
CA ASP A 79 19.06 0.06 -15.01
C ASP A 79 19.57 0.98 -16.13
N ILE A 80 18.92 2.14 -16.33
CA ILE A 80 19.23 3.09 -17.40
C ILE A 80 19.96 4.31 -16.82
N PRO A 81 21.21 4.58 -17.23
CA PRO A 81 21.93 5.78 -16.82
C PRO A 81 21.24 7.06 -17.29
N ALA A 82 21.58 8.19 -16.65
CA ALA A 82 21.10 9.50 -17.11
C ALA A 82 21.47 9.72 -18.59
N PRO A 83 20.58 10.29 -19.42
CA PRO A 83 20.80 10.46 -20.87
C PRO A 83 22.16 11.04 -21.25
N GLU A 84 22.63 12.03 -20.48
CA GLU A 84 23.89 12.75 -20.73
C GLU A 84 25.13 11.88 -20.51
N SER A 85 25.00 10.80 -19.75
CA SER A 85 26.09 9.86 -19.43
C SER A 85 26.19 8.68 -20.40
N ILE A 86 25.23 8.53 -21.30
CA ILE A 86 25.17 7.40 -22.24
C ILE A 86 26.04 7.71 -23.46
N THR A 87 26.91 6.77 -23.79
CA THR A 87 27.79 6.82 -24.97
C THR A 87 27.68 5.51 -25.75
N LYS A 88 28.23 5.47 -26.98
CA LYS A 88 28.29 4.24 -27.78
C LYS A 88 29.08 3.10 -27.10
N ASN A 89 29.95 3.45 -26.15
CA ASN A 89 30.76 2.49 -25.39
C ASN A 89 30.09 2.05 -24.08
N SER A 90 28.95 2.63 -23.70
CA SER A 90 28.22 2.24 -22.50
C SER A 90 27.82 0.76 -22.56
N PHE A 91 27.73 0.15 -21.38
CA PHE A 91 27.21 -1.20 -21.19
C PHE A 91 25.97 -1.10 -20.31
N ILE A 92 24.81 -1.33 -20.91
CA ILE A 92 23.48 -1.19 -20.28
C ILE A 92 22.77 -2.54 -20.37
N LEU A 93 22.26 -3.04 -19.25
CA LEU A 93 21.53 -4.32 -19.14
C LEU A 93 20.18 -4.09 -18.46
N PRO A 94 19.10 -3.77 -19.20
CA PRO A 94 17.81 -3.41 -18.65
C PRO A 94 16.93 -4.62 -18.29
N VAL A 95 17.53 -5.66 -17.69
CA VAL A 95 16.85 -6.95 -17.44
C VAL A 95 15.67 -6.75 -16.49
N SER A 96 15.86 -5.97 -15.42
CA SER A 96 14.79 -5.73 -14.45
C SER A 96 13.68 -4.90 -15.10
N LEU A 97 14.02 -3.80 -15.77
CA LEU A 97 13.05 -3.00 -16.51
C LEU A 97 12.20 -3.85 -17.48
N GLN A 98 12.82 -4.77 -18.23
CA GLN A 98 12.11 -5.64 -19.15
C GLN A 98 11.10 -6.57 -18.44
N ILE A 99 11.51 -7.21 -17.35
CA ILE A 99 10.64 -8.10 -16.55
C ILE A 99 9.43 -7.34 -15.98
N TYR A 100 9.67 -6.17 -15.40
CA TYR A 100 8.60 -5.40 -14.75
C TYR A 100 7.68 -4.72 -15.77
N SER A 101 8.18 -4.35 -16.96
CA SER A 101 7.33 -3.88 -18.07
C SER A 101 6.29 -4.94 -18.47
N GLY A 102 6.72 -6.20 -18.62
CA GLY A 102 5.80 -7.31 -18.91
C GLY A 102 4.83 -7.62 -17.76
N THR A 103 5.26 -7.41 -16.52
CA THR A 103 4.40 -7.56 -15.32
C THR A 103 3.30 -6.50 -15.28
N LEU A 104 3.62 -5.25 -15.61
CA LEU A 104 2.65 -4.18 -15.74
C LEU A 104 1.62 -4.50 -16.84
N GLY A 105 2.06 -4.89 -18.03
CA GLY A 105 1.18 -5.28 -19.13
C GLY A 105 0.25 -6.46 -18.78
N SER A 106 0.74 -7.43 -18.01
CA SER A 106 -0.07 -8.55 -17.51
C SER A 106 -1.11 -8.08 -16.48
N THR A 107 -0.72 -7.16 -15.59
CA THR A 107 -1.62 -6.57 -14.58
C THR A 107 -2.77 -5.82 -15.24
N VAL A 108 -2.48 -5.00 -16.27
CA VAL A 108 -3.49 -4.30 -17.08
C VAL A 108 -4.48 -5.28 -17.69
N LYS A 109 -3.99 -6.34 -18.36
CA LYS A 109 -4.85 -7.35 -19.00
C LYS A 109 -5.76 -8.04 -17.99
N ASN A 110 -5.23 -8.38 -16.81
CA ASN A 110 -6.00 -9.04 -15.76
C ASN A 110 -7.14 -8.14 -15.25
N TYR A 111 -6.86 -6.87 -14.98
CA TYR A 111 -7.90 -5.95 -14.47
C TYR A 111 -8.88 -5.47 -15.55
N LYS A 112 -8.45 -5.33 -16.81
CA LYS A 112 -9.38 -5.15 -17.94
C LYS A 112 -10.39 -6.30 -18.01
N ARG A 113 -9.92 -7.55 -17.98
CA ARG A 113 -10.80 -8.73 -17.97
C ARG A 113 -11.70 -8.77 -16.74
N SER A 114 -11.14 -8.47 -15.57
CA SER A 114 -11.88 -8.52 -14.31
C SER A 114 -13.04 -7.49 -14.27
N LEU A 115 -12.81 -6.29 -14.81
CA LEU A 115 -13.76 -5.18 -14.75
C LEU A 115 -14.69 -5.10 -15.96
N LEU A 116 -14.19 -5.36 -17.17
CA LEU A 116 -14.89 -5.10 -18.44
C LEU A 116 -15.48 -6.35 -19.09
N ASP A 117 -14.87 -7.52 -18.86
CA ASP A 117 -15.22 -8.76 -19.56
C ASP A 117 -16.06 -9.71 -18.69
N GLY A 118 -16.85 -9.17 -17.75
CA GLY A 118 -17.69 -9.98 -16.86
C GLY A 118 -16.89 -10.80 -15.83
N GLY A 119 -15.67 -10.37 -15.50
CA GLY A 119 -14.82 -11.00 -14.50
C GLY A 119 -15.19 -10.63 -13.05
N GLU A 120 -14.28 -10.88 -12.12
CA GLU A 120 -14.53 -10.76 -10.67
C GLU A 120 -14.99 -9.36 -10.26
N LEU A 121 -14.28 -8.30 -10.66
CA LEU A 121 -14.60 -6.93 -10.25
C LEU A 121 -15.99 -6.50 -10.74
N SER A 122 -16.36 -6.85 -11.98
CA SER A 122 -17.67 -6.52 -12.55
C SER A 122 -18.87 -7.10 -11.78
N LYS A 123 -18.64 -8.14 -10.97
CA LYS A 123 -19.69 -8.84 -10.22
C LYS A 123 -19.89 -8.28 -8.82
N LEU A 124 -18.96 -7.45 -8.35
CA LEU A 124 -19.04 -6.85 -7.03
C LEU A 124 -20.16 -5.81 -6.96
N LYS A 125 -20.69 -5.65 -5.76
CA LYS A 125 -21.76 -4.70 -5.44
C LYS A 125 -21.35 -3.90 -4.22
N ALA A 126 -21.62 -2.60 -4.28
CA ALA A 126 -21.48 -1.66 -3.18
C ALA A 126 -22.56 -0.58 -3.31
N SER A 127 -22.50 0.42 -2.43
CA SER A 127 -23.25 1.64 -2.56
C SER A 127 -23.05 2.24 -3.97
N PRO A 128 -24.09 2.80 -4.61
CA PRO A 128 -23.99 3.30 -5.98
C PRO A 128 -22.86 4.31 -6.17
N GLU A 129 -22.60 5.15 -5.16
CA GLU A 129 -21.52 6.15 -5.18
C GLU A 129 -20.13 5.50 -5.16
N MET A 130 -19.87 4.57 -4.24
CA MET A 130 -18.59 3.85 -4.14
C MET A 130 -18.31 3.08 -5.43
N GLN A 131 -19.28 2.30 -5.89
CA GLN A 131 -19.13 1.48 -7.08
C GLN A 131 -18.87 2.33 -8.32
N THR A 132 -19.69 3.37 -8.55
CA THR A 132 -19.55 4.22 -9.74
C THR A 132 -18.23 4.96 -9.75
N THR A 133 -17.82 5.53 -8.60
CA THR A 133 -16.57 6.29 -8.50
C THR A 133 -15.36 5.40 -8.81
N LEU A 134 -15.23 4.29 -8.09
CA LEU A 134 -14.03 3.46 -8.16
C LEU A 134 -13.94 2.65 -9.45
N GLU A 135 -15.07 2.20 -10.01
CA GLU A 135 -15.07 1.61 -11.34
C GLU A 135 -14.66 2.61 -12.43
N THR A 136 -15.13 3.87 -12.33
CA THR A 136 -14.79 4.91 -13.30
C THR A 136 -13.30 5.24 -13.25
N ASP A 137 -12.76 5.46 -12.05
CA ASP A 137 -11.33 5.72 -11.87
C ASP A 137 -10.46 4.58 -12.41
N LEU A 138 -10.85 3.33 -12.14
CA LEU A 138 -10.11 2.18 -12.65
C LEU A 138 -10.23 2.08 -14.19
N LYS A 139 -11.39 2.38 -14.77
CA LYS A 139 -11.58 2.46 -16.24
C LYS A 139 -10.71 3.54 -16.88
N GLU A 140 -10.50 4.66 -16.20
CA GLU A 140 -9.62 5.75 -16.65
C GLU A 140 -8.13 5.41 -16.47
N LEU A 141 -7.77 4.68 -15.41
CA LEU A 141 -6.40 4.31 -15.08
C LEU A 141 -5.84 3.22 -16.00
N LEU A 142 -6.64 2.21 -16.35
CA LEU A 142 -6.18 1.05 -17.12
C LEU A 142 -5.56 1.40 -18.50
N PRO A 143 -6.12 2.33 -19.31
CA PRO A 143 -5.48 2.79 -20.54
C PRO A 143 -4.13 3.47 -20.32
N LEU A 144 -3.96 4.22 -19.23
CA LEU A 144 -2.70 4.92 -18.93
C LEU A 144 -1.62 3.94 -18.43
N MET A 145 -2.01 2.92 -17.68
CA MET A 145 -1.13 1.81 -17.36
C MET A 145 -0.69 1.04 -18.62
N GLU A 146 -1.59 0.86 -19.59
CA GLU A 146 -1.28 0.22 -20.87
C GLU A 146 -0.29 1.06 -21.68
N GLU A 147 -0.53 2.37 -21.81
CA GLU A 147 0.40 3.32 -22.44
C GLU A 147 1.78 3.20 -21.79
N PHE A 148 1.84 3.24 -20.46
CA PHE A 148 3.10 3.15 -19.72
C PHE A 148 3.80 1.81 -19.95
N SER A 149 3.07 0.69 -19.96
CA SER A 149 3.61 -0.62 -20.30
C SER A 149 4.21 -0.66 -21.71
N VAL A 150 3.51 -0.11 -22.71
CA VAL A 150 3.96 -0.11 -24.11
C VAL A 150 5.22 0.74 -24.28
N VAL A 151 5.27 1.92 -23.68
CA VAL A 151 6.45 2.78 -23.68
C VAL A 151 7.62 2.07 -23.01
N SER A 152 7.40 1.48 -21.83
CA SER A 152 8.45 0.79 -21.07
C SER A 152 9.04 -0.40 -21.83
N GLU A 153 8.18 -1.21 -22.48
CA GLU A 153 8.64 -2.30 -23.35
C GLU A 153 9.48 -1.79 -24.51
N LYS A 154 9.03 -0.72 -25.19
CA LYS A 154 9.76 -0.11 -26.31
C LYS A 154 11.14 0.39 -25.87
N VAL A 155 11.21 1.13 -24.77
CA VAL A 155 12.46 1.64 -24.20
C VAL A 155 13.38 0.50 -23.77
N SER A 156 12.85 -0.51 -23.09
CA SER A 156 13.63 -1.69 -22.66
C SER A 156 14.26 -2.43 -23.84
N LYS A 157 13.54 -2.57 -24.97
CA LYS A 157 14.04 -3.22 -26.19
C LYS A 157 15.18 -2.45 -26.83
N TYR A 158 15.06 -1.13 -26.95
CA TYR A 158 16.12 -0.26 -27.49
C TYR A 158 17.45 -0.44 -26.76
N TYR A 159 17.41 -0.48 -25.42
CA TYR A 159 18.62 -0.70 -24.62
C TYR A 159 19.10 -2.16 -24.64
N SER A 160 18.17 -3.13 -24.62
CA SER A 160 18.51 -4.57 -24.67
C SER A 160 19.20 -4.96 -25.99
N ASN A 161 18.71 -4.42 -27.11
CA ASN A 161 19.26 -4.66 -28.44
C ASN A 161 20.55 -3.90 -28.71
N LYS A 162 20.92 -2.97 -27.82
CA LYS A 162 22.07 -2.07 -27.95
C LYS A 162 21.94 -1.08 -29.12
N ASP A 163 20.72 -0.74 -29.52
CA ASP A 163 20.43 0.18 -30.62
C ASP A 163 21.04 1.58 -30.38
N TYR A 164 21.24 1.97 -29.12
CA TYR A 164 21.94 3.21 -28.72
C TYR A 164 23.40 3.29 -29.20
N LYS A 165 24.03 2.15 -29.50
CA LYS A 165 25.40 2.14 -30.04
C LYS A 165 25.44 2.66 -31.47
N ASP A 166 24.36 2.46 -32.20
CA ASP A 166 24.24 2.91 -33.59
C ASP A 166 23.64 4.32 -33.63
N ASP A 167 22.57 4.56 -32.86
CA ASP A 167 21.83 5.83 -32.84
C ASP A 167 21.58 6.35 -31.42
N LEU A 168 22.36 7.34 -30.98
CA LEU A 168 22.17 8.03 -29.69
C LEU A 168 21.04 9.07 -29.71
N SER A 169 20.48 9.43 -30.88
CA SER A 169 19.46 10.48 -30.98
C SER A 169 18.16 10.14 -30.27
N LYS A 170 17.91 8.85 -30.00
CA LYS A 170 16.72 8.35 -29.30
C LYS A 170 16.84 8.32 -27.79
N VAL A 171 18.05 8.40 -27.23
CA VAL A 171 18.28 8.31 -25.78
C VAL A 171 17.46 9.35 -25.01
N LYS A 172 17.60 10.63 -25.36
CA LYS A 172 16.89 11.72 -24.68
C LYS A 172 15.37 11.69 -24.95
N PRO A 173 14.89 11.55 -26.20
CA PRO A 173 13.46 11.41 -26.46
C PRO A 173 12.79 10.24 -25.71
N TYR A 174 13.47 9.11 -25.55
CA TYR A 174 12.94 7.97 -24.80
C TYR A 174 12.92 8.18 -23.29
N ASP A 175 13.88 8.93 -22.74
CA ASP A 175 13.81 9.35 -21.34
C ASP A 175 12.62 10.28 -21.07
N GLU A 176 12.41 11.26 -21.94
CA GLU A 176 11.26 12.17 -21.86
C GLU A 176 9.93 11.41 -22.01
N GLU A 177 9.84 10.48 -22.97
CA GLU A 177 8.65 9.66 -23.18
C GLU A 177 8.34 8.76 -21.99
N MET A 178 9.36 8.13 -21.39
CA MET A 178 9.23 7.27 -20.23
C MET A 178 8.73 8.04 -19.00
N LYS A 179 9.30 9.22 -18.74
CA LYS A 179 8.88 10.12 -17.64
C LYS A 179 7.45 10.60 -17.86
N ASN A 180 7.10 11.05 -19.06
CA ASN A 180 5.76 11.51 -19.37
C ASN A 180 4.70 10.40 -19.20
N ALA A 181 4.99 9.18 -19.64
CA ALA A 181 4.07 8.05 -19.49
C ALA A 181 3.91 7.66 -18.00
N TYR A 182 5.00 7.67 -17.23
CA TYR A 182 4.94 7.47 -15.78
C TYR A 182 4.11 8.55 -15.09
N ASP A 183 4.29 9.83 -15.43
CA ASP A 183 3.58 10.95 -14.81
C ASP A 183 2.07 10.87 -15.06
N LYS A 184 1.65 10.49 -16.27
CA LYS A 184 0.23 10.24 -16.59
C LYS A 184 -0.35 9.11 -15.75
N TYR A 185 0.34 7.95 -15.74
CA TYR A 185 -0.04 6.81 -14.90
C TYR A 185 -0.15 7.21 -13.43
N LYS A 186 0.89 7.88 -12.91
CA LYS A 186 0.99 8.27 -11.50
C LYS A 186 -0.12 9.24 -11.12
N THR A 187 -0.45 10.18 -11.99
CA THR A 187 -1.55 11.13 -11.78
C THR A 187 -2.90 10.42 -11.65
N ALA A 188 -3.21 9.49 -12.56
CA ALA A 188 -4.45 8.74 -12.51
C ALA A 188 -4.48 7.73 -11.34
N PHE A 189 -3.36 7.09 -11.04
CA PHE A 189 -3.23 6.20 -9.88
C PHE A 189 -3.48 6.97 -8.58
N ASN A 190 -2.91 8.18 -8.46
CA ASN A 190 -3.11 9.02 -7.29
C ASN A 190 -4.57 9.45 -7.14
N LYS A 191 -5.30 9.68 -8.25
CA LYS A 191 -6.75 9.93 -8.23
C LYS A 191 -7.51 8.70 -7.73
N PHE A 192 -7.31 7.54 -8.38
CA PHE A 192 -7.95 6.27 -7.98
C PHE A 192 -7.72 5.95 -6.51
N SER A 193 -6.47 6.06 -6.07
CA SER A 193 -6.10 5.90 -4.66
C SER A 193 -6.89 6.88 -3.81
N ALA A 194 -6.86 8.18 -4.10
CA ALA A 194 -7.55 9.20 -3.30
C ALA A 194 -9.08 9.03 -3.24
N ASP A 195 -9.70 8.55 -4.31
CA ASP A 195 -11.13 8.29 -4.34
C ASP A 195 -11.50 7.04 -3.56
N LEU A 196 -10.68 5.97 -3.62
CA LEU A 196 -10.80 4.83 -2.69
C LEU A 196 -10.78 5.31 -1.24
N LYS A 197 -10.05 6.41 -0.95
CA LYS A 197 -9.87 6.91 0.43
C LYS A 197 -11.13 7.42 1.06
N LYS A 198 -11.99 8.01 0.25
CA LYS A 198 -13.25 8.58 0.68
C LYS A 198 -14.19 7.51 1.22
N PHE A 199 -14.01 6.28 0.75
CA PHE A 199 -14.83 5.12 1.10
C PHE A 199 -14.22 4.23 2.17
N LYS A 200 -13.18 4.71 2.89
CA LYS A 200 -12.64 3.99 4.06
C LYS A 200 -13.79 3.63 5.01
N PRO A 201 -14.02 2.34 5.29
CA PRO A 201 -15.00 1.97 6.30
C PRO A 201 -14.62 2.55 7.66
N GLU A 202 -15.62 3.00 8.41
CA GLU A 202 -15.38 3.45 9.77
C GLU A 202 -14.86 2.28 10.63
N ARG A 203 -13.83 2.57 11.42
CA ARG A 203 -13.27 1.58 12.34
C ARG A 203 -14.35 1.19 13.36
N LYS A 204 -14.61 -0.11 13.47
CA LYS A 204 -15.42 -0.65 14.55
C LYS A 204 -14.63 -0.61 15.86
N ILE A 205 -15.13 0.15 16.83
CA ILE A 205 -14.64 0.14 18.21
C ILE A 205 -15.45 -0.90 18.98
N TYR A 206 -14.77 -1.91 19.51
CA TYR A 206 -15.39 -2.94 20.31
C TYR A 206 -15.45 -2.54 21.78
N ASP A 207 -16.45 -3.03 22.50
CA ASP A 207 -16.61 -2.85 23.94
C ASP A 207 -16.40 -4.21 24.62
N PRO A 208 -15.17 -4.52 25.08
CA PRO A 208 -14.84 -5.84 25.65
C PRO A 208 -15.72 -6.22 26.84
N SER A 209 -16.33 -5.26 27.53
CA SER A 209 -17.23 -5.52 28.66
C SER A 209 -18.55 -6.18 28.24
N LYS A 210 -18.89 -6.11 26.96
CA LYS A 210 -20.11 -6.70 26.36
C LYS A 210 -19.83 -8.02 25.64
N ALA A 211 -18.60 -8.52 25.70
CA ALA A 211 -18.25 -9.80 25.11
C ALA A 211 -19.02 -10.95 25.79
N SER A 212 -19.37 -11.96 25.01
CA SER A 212 -20.11 -13.14 25.48
C SER A 212 -19.27 -14.06 26.36
N ASP A 213 -17.94 -14.02 26.20
CA ASP A 213 -16.98 -14.78 26.99
C ASP A 213 -15.60 -14.07 27.08
N PRO A 214 -14.67 -14.55 27.94
CA PRO A 214 -13.34 -13.97 28.09
C PRO A 214 -12.46 -14.03 26.83
N ASP A 215 -12.65 -15.02 25.96
CA ASP A 215 -11.89 -15.16 24.72
C ASP A 215 -12.30 -14.09 23.72
N GLU A 216 -13.61 -13.85 23.59
CA GLU A 216 -14.15 -12.75 22.80
C GLU A 216 -13.70 -11.40 23.37
N ALA A 217 -13.71 -11.21 24.69
CA ALA A 217 -13.22 -9.98 25.32
C ALA A 217 -11.76 -9.71 24.94
N SER A 218 -10.91 -10.74 25.00
CA SER A 218 -9.50 -10.67 24.65
C SER A 218 -9.28 -10.36 23.17
N SER A 219 -10.03 -11.01 22.27
CA SER A 219 -10.01 -10.70 20.83
C SER A 219 -10.45 -9.27 20.55
N GLN A 220 -11.49 -8.77 21.24
CA GLN A 220 -11.96 -7.39 21.08
C GLN A 220 -10.92 -6.37 21.58
N ILE A 221 -10.23 -6.64 22.68
CA ILE A 221 -9.11 -5.81 23.16
C ILE A 221 -8.00 -5.76 22.10
N MET A 222 -7.62 -6.92 21.53
CA MET A 222 -6.60 -6.96 20.48
C MET A 222 -7.02 -6.18 19.24
N LEU A 223 -8.26 -6.33 18.77
CA LEU A 223 -8.75 -5.60 17.60
C LEU A 223 -8.78 -4.09 17.82
N ASN A 224 -9.13 -3.64 19.03
CA ASN A 224 -9.02 -2.24 19.41
C ASN A 224 -7.55 -1.78 19.38
N ALA A 225 -6.65 -2.51 20.05
CA ALA A 225 -5.23 -2.17 20.09
C ALA A 225 -4.58 -2.12 18.70
N TYR A 226 -4.89 -3.10 17.84
CA TYR A 226 -4.47 -3.10 16.43
C TYR A 226 -4.99 -1.85 15.71
N GLY A 227 -6.29 -1.54 15.83
CA GLY A 227 -6.85 -0.35 15.20
C GLY A 227 -6.18 0.96 15.65
N ASP A 228 -5.84 1.09 16.93
CA ASP A 228 -5.13 2.28 17.44
C ASP A 228 -3.72 2.41 16.83
N ILE A 229 -3.03 1.29 16.66
CA ILE A 229 -1.70 1.24 16.03
C ILE A 229 -1.80 1.64 14.55
N LEU A 230 -2.82 1.14 13.84
CA LEU A 230 -3.02 1.44 12.43
C LEU A 230 -3.40 2.91 12.20
N ASP A 231 -4.31 3.47 13.00
CA ASP A 231 -4.69 4.88 12.91
C ASP A 231 -3.45 5.79 13.12
N ALA A 232 -2.57 5.44 14.08
CA ALA A 232 -1.32 6.17 14.29
C ALA A 232 -0.33 5.99 13.13
N ALA A 233 -0.23 4.78 12.56
CA ALA A 233 0.63 4.47 11.43
C ALA A 233 0.23 5.25 10.18
N GLU A 234 -1.07 5.36 9.90
CA GLU A 234 -1.60 6.15 8.79
C GLU A 234 -1.33 7.63 8.97
N ASN A 235 -1.58 8.18 10.17
CA ASN A 235 -1.29 9.58 10.47
C ASN A 235 0.19 9.91 10.24
N PHE A 236 1.09 9.01 10.63
CA PHE A 236 2.51 9.11 10.24
C PHE A 236 2.70 9.09 8.73
N TYR A 237 2.16 8.08 8.03
CA TYR A 237 2.42 7.90 6.61
C TYR A 237 1.93 9.09 5.78
N GLU A 238 0.78 9.69 6.14
CA GLU A 238 0.23 10.90 5.51
C GLU A 238 1.23 12.08 5.53
N SER A 239 1.92 12.27 6.65
CA SER A 239 2.94 13.31 6.79
C SER A 239 4.28 12.94 6.11
N PHE A 240 4.55 11.65 5.93
CA PHE A 240 5.81 11.13 5.39
C PHE A 240 5.82 11.00 3.86
N GLU A 241 4.71 10.58 3.25
CA GLU A 241 4.66 10.14 1.85
C GLU A 241 5.04 11.25 0.84
N ASN A 242 4.89 12.51 1.21
CA ASN A 242 5.16 13.65 0.33
C ASN A 242 6.51 14.32 0.59
N LEU A 243 7.35 13.73 1.45
CA LEU A 243 8.68 14.26 1.72
C LEU A 243 9.53 14.23 0.44
N LYS A 244 10.17 15.35 0.14
CA LYS A 244 11.10 15.51 -0.98
C LYS A 244 12.50 15.75 -0.42
N TYR A 245 13.51 15.54 -1.26
CA TYR A 245 14.87 15.92 -0.90
C TYR A 245 14.90 17.42 -0.50
N ASN A 246 15.50 17.71 0.67
CA ASN A 246 15.54 19.04 1.30
C ASN A 246 14.19 19.64 1.72
N SER A 247 13.09 18.87 1.76
CA SER A 247 11.85 19.37 2.37
C SER A 247 11.91 19.38 3.89
N ASP A 248 11.04 20.16 4.53
CA ASP A 248 10.82 20.08 5.98
C ASP A 248 10.26 18.70 6.35
N MET A 249 10.86 18.06 7.36
CA MET A 249 10.50 16.72 7.84
C MET A 249 9.94 16.75 9.27
N THR A 250 9.73 17.94 9.85
CA THR A 250 9.39 18.11 11.27
C THR A 250 8.06 17.46 11.62
N ASP A 251 7.04 17.63 10.77
CA ASP A 251 5.72 17.03 10.96
C ASP A 251 5.80 15.49 10.90
N ALA A 252 6.41 14.95 9.85
CA ALA A 252 6.65 13.51 9.69
C ALA A 252 7.40 12.88 10.86
N LYS A 253 8.43 13.57 11.35
CA LYS A 253 9.19 13.13 12.52
C LYS A 253 8.33 13.13 13.78
N THR A 254 7.49 14.15 13.97
CA THR A 254 6.59 14.24 15.12
C THR A 254 5.58 13.10 15.10
N LYS A 255 4.92 12.87 13.95
CA LYS A 255 3.96 11.77 13.78
C LYS A 255 4.60 10.39 13.92
N PHE A 256 5.85 10.24 13.51
CA PHE A 256 6.60 9.01 13.74
C PHE A 256 6.77 8.69 15.23
N TYR A 257 7.10 9.68 16.05
CA TYR A 257 7.21 9.48 17.51
C TYR A 257 5.86 9.32 18.19
N GLU A 258 4.80 9.99 17.70
CA GLU A 258 3.43 9.72 18.14
C GLU A 258 3.05 8.25 17.89
N PHE A 259 3.40 7.71 16.72
CA PHE A 259 3.23 6.29 16.40
C PHE A 259 4.00 5.38 17.37
N GLU A 260 5.29 5.67 17.64
CA GLU A 260 6.10 4.88 18.58
C GLU A 260 5.47 4.83 19.98
N MET A 261 4.99 5.97 20.48
CA MET A 261 4.28 6.04 21.76
C MET A 261 2.99 5.21 21.75
N LYS A 262 2.15 5.37 20.71
CA LYS A 262 0.89 4.64 20.59
C LYS A 262 1.10 3.14 20.49
N PHE A 263 2.12 2.70 19.76
CA PHE A 263 2.51 1.30 19.73
C PHE A 263 2.89 0.79 21.13
N GLY A 264 3.69 1.54 21.89
CA GLY A 264 4.05 1.19 23.26
C GLY A 264 2.84 1.06 24.20
N GLU A 265 1.88 1.99 24.10
CA GLU A 265 0.61 1.94 24.85
C GLU A 265 -0.19 0.69 24.51
N SER A 266 -0.44 0.42 23.22
CA SER A 266 -1.19 -0.75 22.76
C SER A 266 -0.50 -2.08 23.09
N LYS A 267 0.83 -2.14 22.95
CA LYS A 267 1.64 -3.30 23.36
C LYS A 267 1.44 -3.59 24.84
N ASN A 268 1.51 -2.58 25.70
CA ASN A 268 1.30 -2.75 27.14
C ASN A 268 -0.10 -3.22 27.49
N ILE A 269 -1.14 -2.78 26.76
CA ILE A 269 -2.51 -3.26 26.95
C ILE A 269 -2.57 -4.77 26.66
N ILE A 270 -2.09 -5.21 25.49
CA ILE A 270 -2.11 -6.61 25.07
C ILE A 270 -1.30 -7.50 26.03
N LEU A 271 -0.12 -7.04 26.47
CA LEU A 271 0.72 -7.80 27.41
C LEU A 271 0.01 -8.06 28.75
N LYS A 272 -0.83 -7.12 29.20
CA LYS A 272 -1.60 -7.21 30.44
C LYS A 272 -2.93 -7.95 30.28
N THR A 273 -3.42 -8.12 29.07
CA THR A 273 -4.63 -8.91 28.80
C THR A 273 -4.37 -10.38 29.10
N GLU A 274 -5.32 -11.00 29.81
CA GLU A 274 -5.34 -12.44 30.06
C GLU A 274 -5.89 -13.16 28.83
N PHE A 275 -5.25 -14.26 28.42
CA PHE A 275 -5.70 -15.08 27.30
C PHE A 275 -5.85 -16.51 27.79
N SER A 276 -6.97 -17.15 27.46
CA SER A 276 -7.09 -18.59 27.67
C SER A 276 -6.17 -19.36 26.71
N GLU A 277 -5.93 -20.64 26.98
CA GLU A 277 -5.16 -21.50 26.08
C GLU A 277 -5.75 -21.59 24.66
N LYS A 278 -7.07 -21.40 24.50
CA LYS A 278 -7.73 -21.42 23.18
C LYS A 278 -7.30 -20.25 22.30
N VAL A 279 -7.02 -19.09 22.89
CA VAL A 279 -6.74 -17.85 22.16
C VAL A 279 -5.36 -17.26 22.43
N LYS A 280 -4.54 -17.94 23.23
CA LYS A 280 -3.16 -17.56 23.55
C LYS A 280 -2.28 -17.38 22.32
N PHE A 281 -2.55 -18.12 21.26
CA PHE A 281 -1.85 -17.99 19.98
C PHE A 281 -1.97 -16.57 19.39
N MET A 282 -3.05 -15.84 19.67
CA MET A 282 -3.22 -14.45 19.18
C MET A 282 -2.18 -13.54 19.85
N LYS A 283 -1.96 -13.71 21.16
CA LYS A 283 -0.93 -12.98 21.90
C LYS A 283 0.46 -13.30 21.35
N TYR A 284 0.78 -14.57 21.12
CA TYR A 284 2.06 -14.97 20.53
C TYR A 284 2.26 -14.40 19.12
N ASN A 285 1.25 -14.42 18.26
CA ASN A 285 1.35 -13.78 16.95
C ASN A 285 1.60 -12.27 17.04
N PHE A 286 0.99 -11.58 18.01
CA PHE A 286 1.28 -10.16 18.25
C PHE A 286 2.72 -9.94 18.74
N GLU A 287 3.17 -10.72 19.72
CA GLU A 287 4.50 -10.58 20.34
C GLU A 287 5.64 -10.97 19.39
N ASP A 288 5.49 -12.08 18.67
CA ASP A 288 6.59 -12.65 17.88
C ASP A 288 6.60 -12.12 16.44
N TYR A 289 5.43 -11.96 15.82
CA TYR A 289 5.33 -11.65 14.39
C TYR A 289 5.00 -10.18 14.13
N PHE A 290 3.98 -9.62 14.78
CA PHE A 290 3.61 -8.23 14.56
C PHE A 290 4.63 -7.25 15.14
N THR A 291 4.97 -7.42 16.42
CA THR A 291 5.92 -6.57 17.14
C THR A 291 7.27 -6.53 16.43
N SER A 292 7.78 -7.66 15.93
CA SER A 292 9.04 -7.69 15.17
C SER A 292 8.99 -6.81 13.90
N SER A 293 7.88 -6.84 13.17
CA SER A 293 7.69 -5.99 11.99
C SER A 293 7.61 -4.50 12.34
N VAL A 294 6.95 -4.16 13.45
CA VAL A 294 6.87 -2.78 13.95
C VAL A 294 8.23 -2.29 14.44
N GLU A 295 8.98 -3.12 15.16
CA GLU A 295 10.32 -2.77 15.64
C GLU A 295 11.28 -2.50 14.47
N LYS A 296 11.22 -3.33 13.41
CA LYS A 296 11.98 -3.06 12.18
C LYS A 296 11.58 -1.74 11.51
N PHE A 297 10.28 -1.42 11.51
CA PHE A 297 9.79 -0.13 11.01
C PHE A 297 10.29 1.04 11.86
N LEU A 298 10.25 0.92 13.19
CA LEU A 298 10.76 1.92 14.12
C LEU A 298 12.27 2.13 13.95
N ASP A 299 13.05 1.06 13.83
CA ASP A 299 14.49 1.15 13.60
C ASP A 299 14.80 1.82 12.27
N THR A 300 14.05 1.49 11.22
CA THR A 300 14.21 2.11 9.90
C THR A 300 13.83 3.60 9.96
N GLY A 301 12.77 3.97 10.68
CA GLY A 301 12.33 5.34 10.85
C GLY A 301 13.30 6.20 11.65
N LYS A 302 13.83 5.68 12.76
CA LYS A 302 14.90 6.33 13.53
C LYS A 302 16.12 6.59 12.65
N ASN A 303 16.56 5.57 11.91
CA ASN A 303 17.64 5.70 10.95
C ASN A 303 17.33 6.75 9.86
N PHE A 304 16.10 6.78 9.33
CA PHE A 304 15.69 7.78 8.35
C PHE A 304 15.76 9.18 8.96
N PHE A 305 15.13 9.45 10.09
CA PHE A 305 15.10 10.80 10.66
C PHE A 305 16.42 11.27 11.29
N GLU A 306 17.32 10.35 11.62
CA GLU A 306 18.70 10.66 12.04
C GLU A 306 19.63 10.90 10.84
N LYS A 307 19.56 10.06 9.79
CA LYS A 307 20.51 10.11 8.66
C LYS A 307 20.01 10.92 7.47
N ALA A 308 18.70 11.06 7.27
CA ALA A 308 18.14 11.73 6.09
C ALA A 308 18.37 13.25 6.12
N ARG A 309 18.42 13.85 7.32
CA ARG A 309 18.79 15.26 7.53
C ARG A 309 20.17 15.59 6.96
N ASP A 310 21.07 14.61 6.94
CA ASP A 310 22.45 14.72 6.47
C ASP A 310 22.67 14.03 5.11
N SER A 311 21.59 13.73 4.37
CA SER A 311 21.69 13.10 3.04
C SER A 311 22.52 13.99 2.12
N LYS A 312 23.70 13.51 1.71
CA LYS A 312 24.62 14.27 0.84
C LYS A 312 24.06 14.56 -0.56
N ASN A 313 23.05 13.81 -0.98
CA ASN A 313 22.41 13.95 -2.30
C ASN A 313 21.02 13.28 -2.31
N GLU A 314 20.22 13.65 -3.31
CA GLU A 314 18.87 13.15 -3.57
C GLU A 314 18.82 11.62 -3.73
N LYS A 315 19.84 11.00 -4.34
CA LYS A 315 19.91 9.55 -4.48
C LYS A 315 19.93 8.83 -3.12
N THR A 316 20.69 9.36 -2.16
CA THR A 316 20.77 8.79 -0.81
C THR A 316 19.47 8.99 -0.05
N PHE A 317 18.86 10.17 -0.20
CA PHE A 317 17.53 10.44 0.36
C PHE A 317 16.47 9.47 -0.18
N ASN A 318 16.37 9.33 -1.50
CA ASN A 318 15.41 8.43 -2.17
C ASN A 318 15.60 6.97 -1.75
N LYS A 319 16.84 6.52 -1.55
CA LYS A 319 17.11 5.19 -1.01
C LYS A 319 16.53 5.02 0.40
N ASN A 320 16.85 5.92 1.32
CA ASN A 320 16.37 5.83 2.70
C ASN A 320 14.83 5.99 2.78
N TYR A 321 14.26 6.84 1.94
CA TYR A 321 12.81 6.99 1.79
C TYR A 321 12.17 5.66 1.37
N ASN A 322 12.73 5.01 0.34
CA ASN A 322 12.25 3.70 -0.11
C ASN A 322 12.39 2.62 0.96
N ASP A 323 13.49 2.61 1.72
CA ASP A 323 13.67 1.67 2.83
C ASP A 323 12.58 1.84 3.90
N MET A 324 12.21 3.10 4.22
CA MET A 324 11.12 3.41 5.15
C MET A 324 9.75 2.98 4.61
N VAL A 325 9.45 3.25 3.34
CA VAL A 325 8.22 2.77 2.68
C VAL A 325 8.12 1.25 2.71
N ASN A 326 9.22 0.55 2.44
CA ASN A 326 9.25 -0.91 2.48
C ASN A 326 9.01 -1.46 3.89
N ALA A 327 9.61 -0.84 4.92
CA ALA A 327 9.40 -1.24 6.30
C ALA A 327 7.96 -0.98 6.77
N TYR A 328 7.38 0.15 6.38
CA TYR A 328 5.97 0.46 6.61
C TYR A 328 5.06 -0.59 5.96
N ASN A 329 5.26 -0.90 4.68
CA ASN A 329 4.46 -1.90 3.96
C ASN A 329 4.55 -3.30 4.59
N LEU A 330 5.72 -3.67 5.12
CA LEU A 330 5.90 -4.92 5.84
C LEU A 330 5.08 -4.94 7.14
N MET A 331 5.12 -3.86 7.91
CA MET A 331 4.32 -3.71 9.13
C MET A 331 2.82 -3.79 8.82
N ILE A 332 2.34 -3.10 7.78
CA ILE A 332 0.93 -3.16 7.34
C ILE A 332 0.55 -4.58 6.93
N THR A 333 1.41 -5.29 6.20
CA THR A 333 1.16 -6.70 5.84
C THR A 333 1.03 -7.59 7.07
N SER A 334 1.88 -7.37 8.07
CA SER A 334 1.82 -8.10 9.34
C SER A 334 0.55 -7.78 10.13
N TYR A 335 0.14 -6.50 10.18
CA TYR A 335 -1.14 -6.07 10.76
C TYR A 335 -2.31 -6.84 10.11
N ASN A 336 -2.38 -6.85 8.78
CA ASN A 336 -3.48 -7.49 8.03
C ASN A 336 -3.58 -8.98 8.34
N THR A 337 -2.43 -9.65 8.38
CA THR A 337 -2.33 -11.07 8.69
C THR A 337 -2.90 -11.36 10.08
N ASN A 338 -2.52 -10.55 11.08
CA ASN A 338 -2.95 -10.74 12.45
C ASN A 338 -4.45 -10.47 12.65
N VAL A 339 -4.96 -9.36 12.12
CA VAL A 339 -6.38 -9.02 12.20
C VAL A 339 -7.23 -10.06 11.48
N GLY A 340 -6.79 -10.54 10.31
CA GLY A 340 -7.43 -11.63 9.57
C GLY A 340 -7.51 -12.91 10.41
N ASN A 341 -6.42 -13.32 11.04
CA ASN A 341 -6.39 -14.49 11.92
C ASN A 341 -7.38 -14.37 13.09
N ILE A 342 -7.42 -13.22 13.77
CA ILE A 342 -8.36 -12.99 14.88
C ILE A 342 -9.81 -13.11 14.40
N ASN A 343 -10.14 -12.45 13.29
CA ASN A 343 -11.49 -12.46 12.75
C ASN A 343 -11.95 -13.85 12.30
N MET A 344 -11.05 -14.67 11.75
CA MET A 344 -11.36 -16.07 11.44
C MET A 344 -11.69 -16.88 12.69
N THR A 345 -10.95 -16.72 13.78
CA THR A 345 -11.20 -17.46 15.03
C THR A 345 -12.43 -17.00 15.81
N ARG A 346 -12.95 -15.80 15.53
CA ARG A 346 -14.19 -15.29 16.15
C ARG A 346 -15.49 -15.86 15.55
N THR A 347 -15.40 -16.59 14.43
CA THR A 347 -16.57 -17.23 13.79
C THR A 347 -16.92 -18.62 14.38
N TRP A 348 -16.41 -18.93 15.58
CA TRP A 348 -16.49 -20.25 16.23
C TRP A 348 -17.46 -20.27 17.39
#